data_AF-A0A917PSF9-F1
#
_entry.id   AF-A0A917PSF9-F1
#
_cell.length_a   1.000
_cell.length_b   1.000
_cell.length_c   1.000
_cell.angle_alpha   90.00
_cell.angle_beta   90.00
_cell.angle_gamma   90.00
#
_symmetry.space_group_name_H-M   'P 1'
#
loop_
_entity.id
_entity.type
_entity.pdbx_description
1 polymer ?
#
loop_
_entity_poly.entity_id
_entity_poly.type
_entity_poly.pdbx_seq_one_letter_code
_entity_poly.pdbx_strand_id
1 'polypeptide(L)'
;MLDGLDGALARRRRTRDAEDDPHSELGGFFDIVADFVVYGGTVLGVALGATAAYEAPWWPFMLVLLAYYLNGTVFLAFSSIAERTGRQIDDGRSLSFLGRIAEGTETIVVHSLWLILPWFAWQIAVVWAGFVLVSAAQRVVAAVRVLR
;
A
#
# COMPACT_ATOMS: atom_id res chain seq x y z
N MET A 1 13.26 -15.07 -10.12
CA MET A 1 13.24 -14.64 -11.54
C MET A 1 12.29 -15.54 -12.31
N LEU A 2 10.98 -15.23 -12.30
CA LEU A 2 9.93 -15.79 -13.19
C LEU A 2 8.59 -15.03 -13.04
N ASP A 3 8.56 -13.87 -12.37
CA ASP A 3 7.32 -13.11 -12.08
C ASP A 3 6.99 -12.05 -13.16
N GLY A 4 7.96 -11.72 -14.03
CA GLY A 4 7.79 -10.68 -15.04
C GLY A 4 7.05 -11.11 -16.31
N LEU A 5 7.01 -12.42 -16.60
CA LEU A 5 6.38 -12.96 -17.82
C LEU A 5 4.87 -13.08 -17.67
N ASP A 6 4.38 -13.47 -16.49
CA ASP A 6 2.95 -13.63 -16.25
C ASP A 6 2.21 -12.28 -16.22
N GLY A 7 2.87 -11.24 -15.68
CA GLY A 7 2.35 -9.87 -15.74
C GLY A 7 2.23 -9.31 -17.17
N ALA A 8 3.07 -9.75 -18.10
CA ALA A 8 2.97 -9.34 -19.51
C ALA A 8 1.84 -10.06 -20.25
N LEU A 9 1.58 -11.33 -19.90
CA LEU A 9 0.48 -12.12 -20.46
C LEU A 9 -0.88 -11.67 -19.88
N ALA A 10 -0.93 -11.34 -18.58
CA ALA A 10 -2.10 -10.76 -17.92
C ALA A 10 -2.48 -9.39 -18.52
N ARG A 11 -1.49 -8.54 -18.84
CA ARG A 11 -1.74 -7.26 -19.54
C ARG A 11 -2.37 -7.42 -20.91
N ARG A 12 -2.03 -8.48 -21.67
CA ARG A 12 -2.62 -8.74 -22.99
C ARG A 12 -4.04 -9.33 -22.93
N ARG A 13 -4.42 -9.98 -21.82
CA ARG A 13 -5.80 -10.41 -21.57
C ARG A 13 -6.68 -9.26 -21.06
N ARG A 14 -6.14 -8.39 -20.19
CA ARG A 14 -6.83 -7.19 -19.70
C ARG A 14 -7.25 -6.22 -20.81
N THR A 15 -6.55 -6.20 -21.95
CA THR A 15 -6.94 -5.35 -23.09
C THR A 15 -8.07 -5.91 -23.95
N ARG A 16 -8.51 -7.16 -23.74
CA ARG A 16 -9.58 -7.78 -24.56
C ARG A 16 -10.92 -7.95 -23.83
N ASP A 17 -10.92 -8.03 -22.50
CA ASP A 17 -12.10 -8.43 -21.73
C ASP A 17 -12.59 -7.37 -20.71
N ALA A 18 -11.97 -6.18 -20.65
CA ALA A 18 -12.08 -5.26 -19.51
C ALA A 18 -13.20 -4.19 -19.56
N GLU A 19 -14.19 -4.29 -20.44
CA GLU A 19 -15.33 -3.36 -20.37
C GLU A 19 -16.58 -3.94 -19.70
N ASP A 20 -16.75 -5.27 -19.56
CA ASP A 20 -18.01 -5.86 -19.04
C ASP A 20 -17.85 -7.23 -18.33
N ASP A 21 -16.72 -7.52 -17.65
CA ASP A 21 -16.60 -8.77 -16.88
C ASP A 21 -16.78 -8.54 -15.35
N PRO A 22 -17.91 -8.97 -14.75
CA PRO A 22 -18.13 -8.92 -13.30
C PRO A 22 -17.05 -9.64 -12.48
N HIS A 23 -16.32 -10.59 -13.09
CA HIS A 23 -15.19 -11.26 -12.42
C HIS A 23 -13.99 -10.33 -12.20
N SER A 24 -13.83 -9.27 -12.99
CA SER A 24 -12.74 -8.29 -12.82
C SER A 24 -12.94 -7.40 -11.60
N GLU A 25 -14.20 -7.02 -11.29
CA GLU A 25 -14.52 -6.17 -10.13
C GLU A 25 -14.35 -6.91 -8.81
N LEU A 26 -14.85 -8.15 -8.73
CA LEU A 26 -14.64 -9.02 -7.57
C LEU A 26 -13.14 -9.30 -7.33
N GLY A 27 -12.39 -9.53 -8.40
CA GLY A 27 -10.93 -9.70 -8.33
C GLY A 27 -10.23 -8.49 -7.73
N GLY A 28 -10.58 -7.28 -8.18
CA GLY A 28 -10.03 -6.03 -7.64
C GLY A 28 -10.38 -5.79 -6.17
N PHE A 29 -11.59 -6.13 -5.74
CA PHE A 29 -11.98 -6.06 -4.33
C PHE A 29 -11.13 -7.00 -3.45
N PHE A 30 -10.98 -8.26 -3.84
CA PHE A 30 -10.18 -9.22 -3.09
C PHE A 30 -8.70 -8.87 -3.07
N ASP A 31 -8.16 -8.30 -4.15
CA ASP A 31 -6.78 -7.81 -4.23
C ASP A 31 -6.51 -6.73 -3.17
N ILE A 32 -7.38 -5.72 -3.10
CA ILE A 32 -7.29 -4.66 -2.09
C ILE A 32 -7.40 -5.24 -0.67
N VAL A 33 -8.38 -6.09 -0.41
CA VAL A 33 -8.58 -6.70 0.92
C VAL A 33 -7.35 -7.54 1.31
N ALA A 34 -6.85 -8.35 0.39
CA ALA A 34 -5.66 -9.18 0.61
C ALA A 34 -4.44 -8.33 0.93
N ASP A 35 -4.22 -7.22 0.19
CA ASP A 35 -3.13 -6.29 0.46
C ASP A 35 -3.21 -5.72 1.88
N PHE A 36 -4.36 -5.18 2.29
CA PHE A 36 -4.51 -4.63 3.65
C PHE A 36 -4.29 -5.69 4.74
N VAL A 37 -4.76 -6.92 4.52
CA VAL A 37 -4.57 -8.03 5.45
C VAL A 37 -3.10 -8.43 5.54
N VAL A 38 -2.39 -8.52 4.42
CA VAL A 38 -0.97 -8.90 4.40
C VAL A 38 -0.11 -7.80 5.01
N TYR A 39 -0.30 -6.53 4.63
CA TYR A 39 0.46 -5.41 5.19
C TYR A 39 0.20 -5.24 6.68
N GLY A 40 -1.07 -5.17 7.09
CA GLY A 40 -1.45 -5.01 8.50
C GLY A 40 -1.06 -6.22 9.34
N GLY A 41 -1.31 -7.43 8.83
CA GLY A 41 -0.97 -8.68 9.48
C GLY A 41 0.53 -8.85 9.68
N THR A 42 1.36 -8.44 8.72
CA THR A 42 2.82 -8.52 8.87
C THR A 42 3.33 -7.59 9.97
N VAL A 43 2.86 -6.33 10.00
CA VAL A 43 3.24 -5.39 11.07
C VAL A 43 2.82 -5.92 12.44
N LEU A 44 1.61 -6.49 12.54
CA LEU A 44 1.12 -7.10 13.78
C LEU A 44 1.99 -8.31 14.19
N GLY A 45 2.33 -9.19 13.24
CA GLY A 45 3.19 -10.34 13.49
C GLY A 45 4.58 -9.95 13.97
N VAL A 46 5.19 -8.95 13.35
CA VAL A 46 6.49 -8.39 13.80
C VAL A 46 6.35 -7.76 15.17
N ALA A 47 5.29 -7.01 15.45
CA ALA A 47 5.06 -6.38 16.75
C ALA A 47 4.97 -7.44 17.87
N LEU A 48 4.18 -8.49 17.66
CA LEU A 48 4.04 -9.60 18.60
C LEU A 48 5.35 -10.35 18.81
N GLY A 49 6.05 -10.69 17.73
CA GLY A 49 7.34 -11.38 17.80
C GLY A 49 8.42 -10.55 18.49
N ALA A 50 8.54 -9.27 18.14
CA ALA A 50 9.52 -8.36 18.71
C ALA A 50 9.23 -8.08 20.20
N THR A 51 7.97 -7.90 20.56
CA THR A 51 7.57 -7.70 21.97
C THR A 51 7.88 -8.95 22.78
N ALA A 52 7.45 -10.13 22.32
CA ALA A 52 7.58 -11.37 23.06
C ALA A 52 9.04 -11.81 23.23
N ALA A 53 9.89 -11.58 22.22
CA ALA A 53 11.28 -12.03 22.23
C ALA A 53 12.29 -10.98 22.74
N TYR A 54 11.99 -9.68 22.62
CA TYR A 54 12.96 -8.61 22.87
C TYR A 54 12.42 -7.47 23.75
N GLU A 55 11.26 -7.65 24.40
CA GLU A 55 10.60 -6.63 25.23
C GLU A 55 10.39 -5.30 24.50
N ALA A 56 10.22 -5.37 23.17
CA ALA A 56 10.03 -4.19 22.35
C ALA A 56 8.73 -3.45 22.73
N PRO A 57 8.73 -2.10 22.73
CA PRO A 57 7.51 -1.34 22.95
C PRO A 57 6.54 -1.50 21.77
N TRP A 58 5.23 -1.53 22.06
CA TRP A 58 4.18 -1.75 21.04
C TRP A 58 3.88 -0.51 20.20
N TRP A 59 4.06 0.68 20.76
CA TRP A 59 3.62 1.94 20.15
C TRP A 59 4.22 2.24 18.76
N PRO A 60 5.47 1.89 18.41
CA PRO A 60 6.01 2.17 17.07
C PRO A 60 5.24 1.42 15.98
N PHE A 61 4.89 0.16 16.24
CA PHE A 61 4.14 -0.66 15.31
C PHE A 61 2.70 -0.16 15.14
N MET A 62 2.10 0.37 16.22
CA MET A 62 0.80 1.04 16.14
C MET A 62 0.83 2.29 15.25
N LEU A 63 1.92 3.08 15.30
CA LEU A 63 2.06 4.23 14.41
C LEU A 63 2.21 3.82 12.94
N VAL A 64 2.96 2.75 12.65
CA VAL A 64 3.04 2.21 11.29
C VAL A 64 1.66 1.78 10.79
N LEU A 65 0.89 1.05 11.60
CA LEU A 65 -0.48 0.65 11.27
C LEU A 65 -1.36 1.87 10.98
N LEU A 66 -1.35 2.87 11.86
CA LEU A 66 -2.12 4.10 11.66
C LEU A 66 -1.75 4.78 10.32
N ALA A 67 -0.45 4.84 10.00
CA ALA A 67 0.03 5.43 8.77
C ALA A 67 -0.41 4.64 7.52
N TYR A 68 -0.46 3.31 7.59
CA TYR A 68 -1.00 2.46 6.52
C TYR A 68 -2.50 2.66 6.33
N TYR A 69 -3.27 2.73 7.41
CA TYR A 69 -4.70 3.01 7.35
C TYR A 69 -4.96 4.38 6.71
N LEU A 70 -4.24 5.43 7.12
CA LEU A 70 -4.39 6.77 6.52
C LEU A 70 -4.07 6.76 5.02
N ASN A 71 -2.95 6.15 4.62
CA ASN A 71 -2.58 6.03 3.20
C ASN A 71 -3.65 5.27 2.40
N GLY A 72 -4.16 4.18 2.98
CA GLY A 72 -5.21 3.36 2.40
C GLY A 72 -6.51 4.12 2.19
N THR A 73 -6.99 4.84 3.20
CA THR A 73 -8.21 5.65 3.12
C THR A 73 -8.08 6.76 2.09
N VAL A 74 -6.94 7.44 2.04
CA VAL A 74 -6.68 8.49 1.04
C VAL A 74 -6.70 7.91 -0.37
N PHE A 75 -6.08 6.75 -0.58
CA PHE A 75 -6.08 6.05 -1.85
C PHE A 75 -7.50 5.68 -2.29
N LEU A 76 -8.27 5.02 -1.42
CA LEU A 76 -9.65 4.62 -1.73
C LEU A 76 -10.57 5.82 -2.00
N ALA A 77 -10.49 6.86 -1.17
CA ALA A 77 -11.27 8.08 -1.35
C ALA A 77 -10.92 8.79 -2.66
N PHE A 78 -9.62 8.89 -2.99
CA PHE A 78 -9.19 9.48 -4.25
C PHE A 78 -9.63 8.66 -5.46
N SER A 79 -9.51 7.33 -5.40
CA SER A 79 -9.96 6.42 -6.47
C SER A 79 -11.44 6.59 -6.76
N SER A 80 -12.28 6.60 -5.71
CA SER A 80 -13.73 6.79 -5.84
C SER A 80 -14.10 8.16 -6.43
N ILE A 81 -13.42 9.24 -6.03
CA ILE A 81 -13.69 10.57 -6.59
C ILE A 81 -13.23 10.65 -8.05
N ALA A 82 -12.07 10.08 -8.38
CA ALA A 82 -11.53 10.09 -9.73
C ALA A 82 -12.45 9.35 -10.71
N GLU A 83 -12.94 8.17 -10.31
CA GLU A 83 -13.93 7.39 -11.05
C GLU A 83 -15.22 8.19 -11.29
N ARG A 84 -15.76 8.84 -10.25
CA ARG A 84 -17.00 9.63 -10.36
C ARG A 84 -16.86 10.90 -11.20
N THR A 85 -15.69 11.53 -11.22
CA THR A 85 -15.50 12.84 -11.88
C THR A 85 -15.06 12.71 -13.34
N GLY A 86 -14.81 11.49 -13.84
CA GLY A 86 -14.34 11.25 -15.21
C GLY A 86 -12.99 11.93 -15.54
N ARG A 87 -12.28 12.46 -14.53
CA ARG A 87 -10.98 13.11 -14.70
C ARG A 87 -9.94 12.02 -14.91
N GLN A 88 -9.72 11.65 -16.16
CA GLN A 88 -8.47 11.04 -16.57
C GLN A 88 -7.39 12.11 -16.49
N ILE A 89 -6.29 11.83 -15.79
CA ILE A 89 -5.10 12.67 -15.89
C ILE A 89 -4.61 12.49 -17.34
N ASP A 90 -4.55 13.61 -18.07
CA ASP A 90 -4.40 13.78 -19.53
C ASP A 90 -3.07 13.28 -20.14
N ASP A 91 -2.61 12.11 -19.71
CA ASP A 91 -1.35 11.50 -20.15
C ASP A 91 -1.54 10.04 -20.61
N GLY A 92 -2.78 9.64 -20.91
CA GLY A 92 -3.12 8.27 -21.33
C GLY A 92 -2.80 7.19 -20.29
N ARG A 93 -2.42 7.60 -19.07
CA ARG A 93 -2.10 6.72 -17.95
C ARG A 93 -3.30 6.72 -17.04
N SER A 94 -4.07 5.63 -17.09
CA SER A 94 -5.07 5.36 -16.06
C SER A 94 -4.42 5.52 -14.68
N LEU A 95 -5.23 5.93 -13.71
CA LEU A 95 -4.93 6.28 -12.31
C LEU A 95 -4.07 5.27 -11.51
N SER A 96 -3.57 4.21 -12.15
CA SER A 96 -2.46 3.34 -11.73
C SER A 96 -1.17 4.04 -11.29
N PHE A 97 -0.94 5.32 -11.64
CA PHE A 97 0.31 6.01 -11.29
C PHE A 97 0.31 6.69 -9.91
N LEU A 98 -0.85 7.09 -9.38
CA LEU A 98 -0.92 7.53 -7.97
C LEU A 98 -0.90 6.31 -7.01
N GLY A 99 -1.22 5.14 -7.55
CA GLY A 99 -1.10 3.81 -6.94
C GLY A 99 0.32 3.25 -6.86
N ARG A 100 1.37 4.06 -7.10
CA ARG A 100 2.70 3.72 -6.56
C ARG A 100 2.77 4.29 -5.15
N ILE A 101 2.11 3.58 -4.22
CA ILE A 101 2.42 3.55 -2.79
C ILE A 101 3.93 3.77 -2.67
N ALA A 102 4.36 4.77 -1.88
CA ALA A 102 5.77 5.09 -1.64
C ALA A 102 6.60 3.80 -1.73
N GLU A 103 7.44 3.76 -2.76
CA GLU A 103 7.93 2.59 -3.50
C GLU A 103 7.73 1.24 -2.78
N GLY A 104 6.92 0.34 -3.34
CA GLY A 104 6.75 -1.02 -2.79
C GLY A 104 8.07 -1.73 -2.47
N THR A 105 9.16 -1.35 -3.15
CA THR A 105 10.54 -1.74 -2.82
C THR A 105 10.98 -1.33 -1.41
N GLU A 106 10.77 -0.09 -0.97
CA GLU A 106 11.13 0.37 0.38
C GLU A 106 10.35 -0.41 1.45
N THR A 107 9.07 -0.67 1.20
CA THR A 107 8.24 -1.45 2.12
C THR A 107 8.74 -2.89 2.23
N ILE A 108 9.05 -3.53 1.10
CA ILE A 108 9.63 -4.88 1.05
C ILE A 108 11.00 -4.92 1.76
N VAL A 109 11.83 -3.89 1.56
CA VAL A 109 13.13 -3.77 2.24
C VAL A 109 12.94 -3.67 3.75
N VAL A 110 12.02 -2.84 4.24
CA VAL A 110 11.75 -2.70 5.68
C VAL A 110 11.19 -3.99 6.29
N HIS A 111 10.27 -4.66 5.61
CA HIS A 111 9.73 -5.94 6.08
C HIS A 111 10.82 -7.01 6.11
N SER A 112 11.69 -7.05 5.10
CA SER A 112 12.86 -7.93 5.09
C SER A 112 13.83 -7.59 6.21
N LEU A 113 14.04 -6.30 6.50
CA LEU A 113 14.91 -5.83 7.57
C LEU A 113 14.40 -6.28 8.95
N TRP A 114 13.09 -6.26 9.17
CA TRP A 114 12.48 -6.79 10.39
C TRP A 114 12.69 -8.29 10.58
N LEU A 115 12.72 -9.06 9.49
CA LEU A 115 13.00 -10.49 9.55
C LEU A 115 14.48 -10.79 9.83
N ILE A 116 15.40 -9.97 9.32
CA ILE A 116 16.86 -10.16 9.50
C ILE A 116 17.32 -9.63 10.87
N LEU A 117 16.77 -8.49 11.32
CA LEU A 117 17.21 -7.79 12.53
C LEU A 117 16.03 -7.57 13.50
N PRO A 118 15.43 -8.64 14.05
CA PRO A 118 14.24 -8.52 14.89
C PRO A 118 14.51 -7.77 16.22
N TRP A 119 15.75 -7.75 16.69
CA TRP A 119 16.17 -6.99 17.89
C TRP A 119 16.21 -5.47 17.67
N PHE A 120 16.28 -5.00 16.43
CA PHE A 120 16.18 -3.57 16.08
C PHE A 120 14.78 -3.19 15.55
N ALA A 121 13.80 -4.10 15.64
CA ALA A 121 12.52 -3.93 14.97
C ALA A 121 11.77 -2.66 15.40
N TRP A 122 11.82 -2.29 16.68
CA TRP A 122 11.11 -1.11 17.17
C TRP A 122 11.76 0.20 16.71
N GLN A 123 13.09 0.27 16.64
CA GLN A 123 13.80 1.43 16.12
C GLN A 123 13.51 1.61 14.62
N ILE A 124 13.56 0.53 13.86
CA ILE A 124 13.20 0.51 12.43
C ILE A 124 11.73 0.97 12.27
N ALA A 125 10.83 0.48 13.12
CA ALA A 125 9.41 0.84 13.09
C ALA A 125 9.17 2.34 13.36
N VAL A 126 9.93 2.98 14.27
CA VAL A 126 9.83 4.43 14.50
C VAL A 126 10.22 5.23 13.27
N VAL A 127 11.37 4.91 12.68
CA VAL A 127 11.87 5.60 11.47
C VAL A 127 10.89 5.41 10.31
N TRP A 128 10.41 4.17 10.14
CA TRP A 128 9.45 3.83 9.10
C TRP A 128 8.11 4.52 9.31
N ALA A 129 7.57 4.53 10.53
CA ALA A 129 6.33 5.25 10.85
C ALA A 129 6.42 6.74 10.47
N GLY A 130 7.55 7.39 10.79
CA GLY A 130 7.79 8.78 10.41
C GLY A 130 7.77 8.98 8.89
N PHE A 131 8.50 8.14 8.15
CA PHE A 131 8.55 8.19 6.69
C PHE A 131 7.18 8.00 6.03
N VAL A 132 6.42 7.00 6.49
CA VAL A 132 5.09 6.67 5.97
C VAL A 132 4.07 7.76 6.32
N LEU A 133 4.16 8.36 7.52
CA LEU A 133 3.30 9.48 7.92
C LEU A 133 3.57 10.73 7.08
N VAL A 134 4.83 11.06 6.81
CA VAL A 134 5.18 12.17 5.91
C VAL A 134 4.62 11.92 4.51
N SER A 135 4.78 10.70 4.00
CA SER A 135 4.21 10.30 2.71
C SER A 135 2.68 10.40 2.69
N ALA A 136 2.01 9.98 3.76
CA ALA A 136 0.56 10.09 3.91
C ALA A 136 0.12 11.56 3.90
N ALA A 137 0.79 12.42 4.66
CA ALA A 137 0.50 13.85 4.71
C ALA A 137 0.66 14.51 3.32
N GLN A 138 1.74 14.18 2.60
CA GLN A 138 1.95 14.65 1.23
C GLN A 138 0.81 14.25 0.28
N ARG A 139 0.33 12.99 0.39
CA ARG A 139 -0.81 12.50 -0.41
C ARG A 139 -2.12 13.21 -0.06
N VAL A 140 -2.39 13.43 1.23
CA VAL A 140 -3.56 14.20 1.67
C VAL A 140 -3.52 15.62 1.09
N VAL A 141 -2.38 16.31 1.19
CA VAL A 141 -2.21 17.66 0.66
C VAL A 141 -2.38 17.69 -0.87
N ALA A 142 -1.81 16.71 -1.58
CA ALA A 142 -1.97 16.59 -3.02
C ALA A 142 -3.44 16.34 -3.41
N ALA A 143 -4.12 15.42 -2.73
CA ALA A 143 -5.54 15.13 -2.95
C ALA A 143 -6.42 16.37 -2.71
N VAL A 144 -6.21 17.09 -1.60
CA VAL A 144 -6.95 18.33 -1.30
C VAL A 144 -6.73 19.40 -2.37
N ARG A 145 -5.51 19.52 -2.93
CA ARG A 145 -5.23 20.48 -4.01
C ARG A 145 -5.91 20.12 -5.32
N VAL A 146 -6.03 18.83 -5.65
CA VAL A 146 -6.71 18.36 -6.87
C VAL A 146 -8.24 18.49 -6.77
N LEU A 147 -8.77 18.44 -5.55
CA LEU A 147 -10.21 18.50 -5.27
C LEU A 147 -10.76 19.92 -5.06
N ARG A 148 -9.89 20.92 -4.82
CA ARG A 148 -10.25 22.34 -4.81
C ARG A 148 -10.24 22.90 -6.24
#